data_AF-A0A9D8K9K8-F1
#
_entry.id   AF-A0A9D8K9K8-F1
#
_cell.length_a   1.000
_cell.length_b   1.000
_cell.length_c   1.000
_cell.angle_alpha   90.00
_cell.angle_beta   90.00
_cell.angle_gamma   90.00
#
_symmetry.space_group_name_H-M   'P 1'
#
loop_
_entity.id
_entity.type
_entity.pdbx_description
1 polymer ?
#
loop_
_entity_poly.entity_id
_entity_poly.type
_entity_poly.pdbx_seq_one_letter_code
_entity_poly.pdbx_strand_id
1 'polypeptide(L)'
;MAKTIAEINEKIKKGQAVVVTAEEIIGIAKKKGISQAAKEVDVVTTGTFGPMCSSGAYFNVGHTKPRIKLGGGKVYLNDVPAYTGLAAVDFFLGATALPDDDPKNRMHPGEFLYGGGHVIEELVAGKDVKLVATAYGTDCYPRRKLETLIKLGDMNEAVLFNIRNAYQNYAVAVNSGDRILYTYMGVIKPRFANANYSTSGQLSPLLNDPHYKAIGIGTRIFLGGGVGYVAWQGTQHNPNVPRSENGVPKRAAGTLAVIGDLKQMKPQWLVGTSFLGYGCTITVGIGVPIPILSEEILRYTAVTDADIYAPVIDYATAYPQRLPDVLAEVSYGELKSGKIKLQGKEIPTASLSSYHKALEIANTLKGWIKKGEFLLTDPVAPLPGVESGIKFKALEERAILE
;
A
#
# COMPACT_ATOMS: atom_id res chain seq x y z
N MET A 1 -29.07 5.48 -18.93
CA MET A 1 -29.12 4.93 -17.56
C MET A 1 -27.72 4.52 -17.16
N ALA A 2 -27.30 4.85 -15.93
CA ALA A 2 -26.03 4.41 -15.38
C ALA A 2 -26.08 2.89 -15.14
N LYS A 3 -24.98 2.17 -15.40
CA LYS A 3 -24.89 0.75 -15.07
C LYS A 3 -24.85 0.59 -13.55
N THR A 4 -25.31 -0.54 -13.04
CA THR A 4 -25.19 -0.91 -11.63
C THR A 4 -24.17 -2.03 -11.44
N ILE A 5 -23.61 -2.14 -10.23
CA ILE A 5 -22.71 -3.24 -9.88
C ILE A 5 -23.44 -4.59 -9.98
N ALA A 6 -24.72 -4.65 -9.63
CA ALA A 6 -25.54 -5.85 -9.78
C ALA A 6 -25.63 -6.32 -11.23
N GLU A 7 -25.91 -5.42 -12.18
CA GLU A 7 -25.94 -5.76 -13.62
C GLU A 7 -24.56 -6.23 -14.13
N ILE A 8 -23.48 -5.59 -13.70
CA ILE A 8 -22.11 -6.00 -14.04
C ILE A 8 -21.83 -7.40 -13.48
N ASN A 9 -22.20 -7.69 -12.23
CA ASN A 9 -22.04 -9.00 -11.62
C ASN A 9 -22.86 -10.09 -12.34
N GLU A 10 -24.05 -9.78 -12.82
CA GLU A 10 -24.82 -10.72 -13.66
C GLU A 10 -24.13 -11.01 -15.00
N LYS A 11 -23.52 -10.00 -15.63
CA LYS A 11 -22.69 -10.23 -16.83
C LYS A 11 -21.45 -11.07 -16.51
N ILE A 12 -20.80 -10.84 -15.36
CA ILE A 12 -19.64 -11.63 -14.91
C ILE A 12 -20.02 -13.10 -14.76
N LYS A 13 -21.13 -13.40 -14.06
CA LYS A 13 -21.64 -14.78 -13.89
C LYS A 13 -21.95 -15.46 -15.23
N LYS A 14 -22.40 -14.70 -16.23
CA LYS A 14 -22.68 -15.20 -17.59
C LYS A 14 -21.45 -15.27 -18.51
N GLY A 15 -20.28 -14.82 -18.04
CA GLY A 15 -19.07 -14.72 -18.87
C GLY A 15 -19.14 -13.66 -19.97
N GLN A 16 -20.04 -12.67 -19.83
CA GLN A 16 -20.33 -11.63 -20.83
C GLN A 16 -19.72 -10.27 -20.49
N ALA A 17 -19.12 -10.11 -19.31
CA ALA A 17 -18.56 -8.83 -18.87
C ALA A 17 -17.32 -8.44 -19.68
N VAL A 18 -17.27 -7.19 -20.12
CA VAL A 18 -16.09 -6.61 -20.77
C VAL A 18 -15.17 -6.03 -19.71
N VAL A 19 -14.07 -6.72 -19.46
CA VAL A 19 -13.06 -6.35 -18.44
C VAL A 19 -11.74 -6.04 -19.12
N VAL A 20 -11.18 -4.87 -18.82
CA VAL A 20 -9.91 -4.39 -19.37
C VAL A 20 -9.01 -3.88 -18.24
N THR A 21 -7.73 -3.66 -18.51
CA THR A 21 -6.81 -3.00 -17.56
C THR A 21 -6.85 -1.47 -17.74
N ALA A 22 -6.36 -0.74 -16.75
CA ALA A 22 -6.18 0.72 -16.84
C ALA A 22 -5.17 1.14 -17.93
N GLU A 23 -4.31 0.23 -18.39
CA GLU A 23 -3.46 0.49 -19.56
C GLU A 23 -4.23 0.33 -20.89
N GLU A 24 -5.06 -0.71 -21.00
CA GLU A 24 -5.85 -0.99 -22.20
C GLU A 24 -6.95 0.05 -22.44
N ILE A 25 -7.56 0.56 -21.37
CA ILE A 25 -8.69 1.51 -21.48
C ILE A 25 -8.30 2.83 -22.14
N ILE A 26 -7.05 3.28 -21.98
CA ILE A 26 -6.55 4.51 -22.60
C ILE A 26 -6.64 4.43 -24.13
N GLY A 27 -6.22 3.30 -24.72
CA GLY A 27 -6.30 3.07 -26.15
C GLY A 27 -7.75 2.95 -26.65
N ILE A 28 -8.60 2.28 -25.88
CA ILE A 28 -10.04 2.13 -26.19
C ILE A 28 -10.74 3.49 -26.16
N ALA A 29 -10.49 4.31 -25.14
CA ALA A 29 -11.02 5.66 -25.00
C ALA A 29 -10.59 6.57 -26.15
N LYS A 30 -9.32 6.52 -26.57
CA LYS A 30 -8.82 7.27 -27.75
C LYS A 30 -9.50 6.84 -29.05
N LYS A 31 -9.72 5.54 -29.26
CA LYS A 31 -10.29 5.01 -30.51
C LYS A 31 -11.80 5.18 -30.62
N LYS A 32 -12.53 4.96 -29.51
CA LYS A 32 -14.00 4.90 -29.50
C LYS A 32 -14.66 6.15 -28.90
N GLY A 33 -13.90 6.95 -28.16
CA GLY A 33 -14.44 8.04 -27.34
C GLY A 33 -15.00 7.56 -26.00
N ILE A 34 -15.06 8.47 -25.03
CA ILE A 34 -15.49 8.20 -23.65
C ILE A 34 -16.92 7.62 -23.61
N SER A 35 -17.87 8.23 -24.29
CA SER A 35 -19.28 7.84 -24.20
C SER A 35 -19.52 6.42 -24.74
N GLN A 36 -18.84 6.02 -25.82
CA GLN A 36 -18.99 4.67 -26.37
C GLN A 36 -18.26 3.63 -25.53
N ALA A 37 -17.03 3.94 -25.08
CA ALA A 37 -16.27 3.04 -24.22
C ALA A 37 -16.98 2.78 -22.87
N ALA A 38 -17.66 3.78 -22.30
CA ALA A 38 -18.46 3.62 -21.07
C ALA A 38 -19.67 2.69 -21.23
N LYS A 39 -20.26 2.61 -22.42
CA LYS A 39 -21.35 1.67 -22.72
C LYS A 39 -20.84 0.25 -22.83
N GLU A 40 -19.67 0.05 -23.43
CA GLU A 40 -19.14 -1.29 -23.71
C GLU A 40 -18.37 -1.89 -22.54
N VAL A 41 -17.47 -1.14 -21.91
CA VAL A 41 -16.61 -1.63 -20.83
C VAL A 41 -17.40 -1.69 -19.54
N ASP A 42 -17.30 -2.81 -18.83
CA ASP A 42 -17.98 -3.02 -17.56
C ASP A 42 -17.04 -2.79 -16.37
N VAL A 43 -15.76 -3.19 -16.48
CA VAL A 43 -14.78 -3.07 -15.39
C VAL A 43 -13.40 -2.69 -15.92
N VAL A 44 -12.74 -1.76 -15.25
CA VAL A 44 -11.31 -1.45 -15.43
C VAL A 44 -10.54 -1.96 -14.22
N THR A 45 -9.52 -2.78 -14.46
CA THR A 45 -8.66 -3.34 -13.41
C THR A 45 -7.38 -2.53 -13.27
N THR A 46 -7.02 -2.23 -12.03
CA THR A 46 -5.86 -1.43 -11.64
C THR A 46 -4.90 -2.27 -10.79
N GLY A 47 -3.67 -1.79 -10.61
CA GLY A 47 -2.65 -2.50 -9.84
C GLY A 47 -1.54 -1.59 -9.32
N THR A 48 -1.01 -1.96 -8.16
CA THR A 48 0.22 -1.40 -7.60
C THR A 48 1.00 -2.48 -6.86
N PHE A 49 2.32 -2.40 -6.94
CA PHE A 49 3.24 -3.26 -6.21
C PHE A 49 4.42 -2.42 -5.76
N GLY A 50 4.49 -2.14 -4.46
CA GLY A 50 5.53 -1.28 -3.92
C GLY A 50 5.67 -1.42 -2.40
N PRO A 51 6.72 -0.83 -1.83
CA PRO A 51 7.00 -0.86 -0.39
C PRO A 51 5.92 -0.12 0.41
N MET A 52 5.39 -0.75 1.45
CA MET A 52 4.28 -0.24 2.26
C MET A 52 4.60 -0.42 3.74
N CYS A 53 5.31 0.54 4.34
CA CYS A 53 5.76 0.45 5.74
C CYS A 53 4.62 0.46 6.76
N SER A 54 3.46 1.01 6.40
CA SER A 54 2.27 1.06 7.27
C SER A 54 1.41 -0.22 7.16
N SER A 55 2.10 -1.35 7.04
CA SER A 55 1.52 -2.68 6.94
C SER A 55 1.81 -3.49 8.20
N GLY A 56 0.99 -4.48 8.48
CA GLY A 56 1.17 -5.37 9.60
C GLY A 56 0.10 -6.45 9.62
N ALA A 57 0.21 -7.36 10.57
CA ALA A 57 -0.72 -8.47 10.71
C ALA A 57 -1.05 -8.72 12.17
N TYR A 58 -2.31 -9.05 12.45
CA TYR A 58 -2.69 -9.60 13.74
C TYR A 58 -2.87 -11.11 13.64
N PHE A 59 -2.60 -11.77 14.76
CA PHE A 59 -2.61 -13.22 14.85
C PHE A 59 -3.34 -13.67 16.11
N ASN A 60 -3.98 -14.83 16.00
CA ASN A 60 -4.43 -15.62 17.13
C ASN A 60 -3.83 -17.02 17.02
N VAL A 61 -2.97 -17.37 17.98
CA VAL A 61 -2.21 -18.64 17.95
C VAL A 61 -2.87 -19.76 18.77
N GLY A 62 -4.05 -19.50 19.35
CA GLY A 62 -4.69 -20.42 20.28
C GLY A 62 -3.92 -20.61 21.59
N HIS A 63 -4.53 -21.34 22.53
CA HIS A 63 -3.90 -21.60 23.82
C HIS A 63 -3.00 -22.82 23.80
N THR A 64 -1.87 -22.70 24.49
CA THR A 64 -1.05 -23.87 24.85
C THR A 64 -1.64 -24.63 26.05
N LYS A 65 -1.07 -25.80 26.36
CA LYS A 65 -1.33 -26.56 27.58
C LYS A 65 -0.07 -26.58 28.45
N PRO A 66 -0.08 -26.01 29.67
CA PRO A 66 -1.16 -25.22 30.27
C PRO A 66 -1.35 -23.86 29.59
N ARG A 67 -2.52 -23.22 29.77
CA ARG A 67 -2.88 -21.97 29.07
C ARG A 67 -1.91 -20.82 29.39
N ILE A 68 -1.71 -19.95 28.40
CA ILE A 68 -0.87 -18.75 28.47
C ILE A 68 -1.69 -17.50 28.13
N LYS A 69 -1.36 -16.38 28.77
CA LYS A 69 -1.86 -15.03 28.44
C LYS A 69 -0.70 -14.20 27.90
N LEU A 70 -0.57 -14.14 26.59
CA LEU A 70 0.38 -13.28 25.87
C LEU A 70 0.08 -11.80 26.10
N GLY A 71 -1.21 -11.44 26.26
CA GLY A 71 -1.67 -10.08 26.53
C GLY A 71 -0.99 -9.41 27.73
N GLY A 72 -0.32 -8.29 27.48
CA GLY A 72 0.51 -7.55 28.45
C GLY A 72 1.88 -8.18 28.74
N GLY A 73 2.22 -9.28 28.07
CA GLY A 73 3.54 -9.92 28.10
C GLY A 73 4.45 -9.43 26.98
N LYS A 74 5.48 -10.20 26.67
CA LYS A 74 6.39 -9.99 25.52
C LYS A 74 6.29 -11.19 24.58
N VAL A 75 6.21 -10.92 23.28
CA VAL A 75 6.18 -11.94 22.22
C VAL A 75 7.17 -11.55 21.14
N TYR A 76 7.91 -12.54 20.66
CA TYR A 76 8.86 -12.44 19.56
C TYR A 76 8.59 -13.52 18.53
N LEU A 77 8.68 -13.16 17.25
CA LEU A 77 8.63 -14.05 16.11
C LEU A 77 9.97 -13.97 15.38
N ASN A 78 10.76 -15.05 15.37
CA ASN A 78 12.15 -15.03 14.87
C ASN A 78 12.92 -13.80 15.41
N ASP A 79 12.85 -13.61 16.73
CA ASP A 79 13.48 -12.50 17.47
C ASP A 79 12.96 -11.09 17.12
N VAL A 80 11.96 -10.97 16.24
CA VAL A 80 11.25 -9.71 15.96
C VAL A 80 10.13 -9.50 16.97
N PRO A 81 10.09 -8.37 17.70
CA PRO A 81 9.06 -8.11 18.70
C PRO A 81 7.68 -7.89 18.06
N ALA A 82 6.65 -8.45 18.70
CA ALA A 82 5.24 -8.21 18.38
C ALA A 82 4.54 -7.41 19.48
N TYR A 83 3.53 -6.63 19.11
CA TYR A 83 2.69 -5.87 20.03
C TYR A 83 1.65 -6.77 20.70
N THR A 84 1.69 -6.82 22.02
CA THR A 84 0.93 -7.75 22.87
C THR A 84 -0.09 -7.02 23.74
N GLY A 85 -0.48 -5.80 23.42
CA GLY A 85 -1.50 -5.04 24.16
C GLY A 85 -2.93 -5.56 23.96
N LEU A 86 -3.10 -6.78 23.45
CA LEU A 86 -4.37 -7.40 23.10
C LEU A 86 -4.74 -8.49 24.12
N ALA A 87 -5.73 -9.33 23.80
CA ALA A 87 -6.26 -10.37 24.67
C ALA A 87 -5.27 -11.55 24.85
N ALA A 88 -5.78 -12.73 25.21
CA ALA A 88 -4.94 -13.74 25.83
C ALA A 88 -3.94 -14.42 24.88
N VAL A 89 -4.27 -14.58 23.60
CA VAL A 89 -3.39 -15.25 22.62
C VAL A 89 -3.33 -14.48 21.30
N ASP A 90 -3.61 -13.18 21.39
CA ASP A 90 -3.67 -12.24 20.29
C ASP A 90 -2.49 -11.27 20.34
N PHE A 91 -1.90 -10.98 19.20
CA PHE A 91 -0.82 -10.00 19.06
C PHE A 91 -0.77 -9.42 17.65
N PHE A 92 -0.11 -8.28 17.49
CA PHE A 92 0.06 -7.58 16.21
C PHE A 92 1.54 -7.44 15.87
N LEU A 93 1.94 -7.81 14.66
CA LEU A 93 3.28 -7.61 14.13
C LEU A 93 3.27 -6.49 13.09
N GLY A 94 4.03 -5.42 13.34
CA GLY A 94 4.24 -4.36 12.36
C GLY A 94 5.34 -4.72 11.36
N ALA A 95 5.17 -4.37 10.09
CA ALA A 95 6.14 -4.69 9.04
C ALA A 95 7.54 -4.06 9.26
N THR A 96 7.59 -2.96 10.01
CA THR A 96 8.83 -2.24 10.35
C THR A 96 9.43 -2.66 11.70
N ALA A 97 8.85 -3.66 12.38
CA ALA A 97 9.42 -4.16 13.63
C ALA A 97 10.79 -4.78 13.35
N LEU A 98 11.79 -4.45 14.17
CA LEU A 98 13.16 -4.92 14.05
C LEU A 98 13.52 -5.76 15.27
N PRO A 99 14.39 -6.77 15.14
CA PRO A 99 14.99 -7.43 16.30
C PRO A 99 15.59 -6.41 17.28
N ASP A 100 15.53 -6.72 18.58
CA ASP A 100 16.01 -5.81 19.63
C ASP A 100 17.53 -5.56 19.49
N ASP A 101 18.27 -6.55 19.01
CA ASP A 101 19.71 -6.56 18.81
C ASP A 101 20.18 -6.13 17.41
N ASP A 102 19.25 -5.80 16.49
CA ASP A 102 19.60 -5.29 15.15
C ASP A 102 20.56 -4.10 15.27
N PRO A 103 21.68 -4.08 14.51
CA PRO A 103 22.69 -3.04 14.63
C PRO A 103 22.18 -1.66 14.17
N LYS A 104 21.06 -1.62 13.44
CA LYS A 104 20.42 -0.40 12.91
C LYS A 104 21.48 0.45 12.21
N ASN A 105 21.45 1.77 12.45
CA ASN A 105 22.44 2.70 11.93
C ASN A 105 23.67 2.90 12.84
N ARG A 106 24.04 1.93 13.71
CA ARG A 106 25.29 2.03 14.50
C ARG A 106 26.51 2.17 13.59
N MET A 107 26.55 1.37 12.52
CA MET A 107 27.45 1.57 11.38
C MET A 107 26.60 2.05 10.20
N HIS A 108 26.64 3.35 9.89
CA HIS A 108 25.79 3.91 8.85
C HIS A 108 26.42 3.77 7.45
N PRO A 109 25.64 3.30 6.44
CA PRO A 109 24.24 2.90 6.51
C PRO A 109 24.02 1.47 6.99
N GLY A 110 23.03 1.26 7.87
CA GLY A 110 22.63 -0.06 8.34
C GLY A 110 21.87 -0.88 7.31
N GLU A 111 22.01 -2.20 7.31
CA GLU A 111 21.42 -3.06 6.27
C GLU A 111 19.95 -3.44 6.52
N PHE A 112 19.52 -3.54 7.79
CA PHE A 112 18.17 -3.92 8.20
C PHE A 112 17.69 -5.24 7.56
N LEU A 113 18.52 -6.28 7.61
CA LEU A 113 18.36 -7.53 6.85
C LEU A 113 17.10 -8.32 7.18
N TYR A 114 16.52 -8.15 8.38
CA TYR A 114 15.37 -8.91 8.81
C TYR A 114 14.45 -8.08 9.72
N GLY A 115 13.15 -8.38 9.70
CA GLY A 115 12.15 -7.65 10.47
C GLY A 115 10.74 -8.14 10.20
N GLY A 116 9.73 -7.40 10.67
CA GLY A 116 8.35 -7.87 10.68
C GLY A 116 7.79 -8.19 9.30
N GLY A 117 8.17 -7.43 8.27
CA GLY A 117 7.79 -7.72 6.88
C GLY A 117 8.33 -9.05 6.37
N HIS A 118 9.56 -9.42 6.78
CA HIS A 118 10.18 -10.70 6.43
C HIS A 118 9.50 -11.85 7.17
N VAL A 119 9.18 -11.70 8.46
CA VAL A 119 8.41 -12.70 9.21
C VAL A 119 7.05 -12.96 8.55
N ILE A 120 6.34 -11.91 8.11
CA ILE A 120 5.06 -12.06 7.41
C ILE A 120 5.24 -12.81 6.09
N GLU A 121 6.25 -12.48 5.29
CA GLU A 121 6.57 -13.21 4.05
C GLU A 121 6.85 -14.69 4.35
N GLU A 122 7.64 -15.00 5.37
CA GLU A 122 7.99 -16.38 5.72
C GLU A 122 6.78 -17.20 6.17
N LEU A 123 5.87 -16.61 6.96
CA LEU A 123 4.60 -17.23 7.32
C LEU A 123 3.75 -17.53 6.08
N VAL A 124 3.63 -16.58 5.16
CA VAL A 124 2.89 -16.74 3.89
C VAL A 124 3.55 -17.77 2.97
N ALA A 125 4.88 -17.91 3.03
CA ALA A 125 5.63 -18.96 2.36
C ALA A 125 5.48 -20.34 3.01
N GLY A 126 4.76 -20.44 4.14
CA GLY A 126 4.51 -21.69 4.85
C GLY A 126 5.70 -22.19 5.67
N LYS A 127 6.68 -21.32 5.96
CA LYS A 127 7.84 -21.67 6.80
C LYS A 127 7.44 -21.72 8.28
N ASP A 128 8.22 -22.48 9.05
CA ASP A 128 8.17 -22.43 10.51
C ASP A 128 8.82 -21.15 11.01
N VAL A 129 8.16 -20.51 11.97
CA VAL A 129 8.61 -19.30 12.67
C VAL A 129 8.70 -19.59 14.16
N LYS A 130 9.81 -19.21 14.77
CA LYS A 130 10.04 -19.36 16.21
C LYS A 130 9.22 -18.34 16.98
N LEU A 131 8.31 -18.80 17.82
CA LEU A 131 7.54 -18.02 18.78
C LEU A 131 8.20 -18.12 20.16
N VAL A 132 8.67 -16.99 20.68
CA VAL A 132 9.14 -16.85 22.07
C VAL A 132 8.23 -15.90 22.82
N ALA A 133 7.72 -16.32 23.97
CA ALA A 133 6.85 -15.48 24.78
C ALA A 133 7.19 -15.54 26.27
N THR A 134 7.06 -14.40 26.93
CA THR A 134 7.11 -14.25 28.39
C THR A 134 5.85 -13.52 28.87
N ALA A 135 5.21 -14.04 29.91
CA ALA A 135 3.98 -13.53 30.49
C ALA A 135 4.03 -13.59 32.03
N TYR A 136 3.21 -12.78 32.71
CA TYR A 136 3.18 -12.70 34.19
C TYR A 136 2.43 -13.87 34.85
N GLY A 137 1.62 -14.61 34.09
CA GLY A 137 0.81 -15.73 34.58
C GLY A 137 -0.35 -15.28 35.47
N THR A 138 -1.45 -16.02 35.43
CA THR A 138 -2.67 -15.81 36.23
C THR A 138 -3.29 -17.17 36.54
N ASP A 139 -4.31 -17.22 37.39
CA ASP A 139 -5.00 -18.48 37.70
C ASP A 139 -5.62 -19.15 36.45
N CYS A 140 -6.19 -18.35 35.54
CA CYS A 140 -6.74 -18.84 34.27
C CYS A 140 -5.66 -19.20 33.23
N TYR A 141 -4.47 -18.61 33.36
CA TYR A 141 -3.38 -18.67 32.38
C TYR A 141 -2.04 -18.86 33.11
N PRO A 142 -1.77 -20.04 33.69
CA PRO A 142 -0.64 -20.21 34.62
C PRO A 142 0.71 -20.28 33.91
N ARG A 143 0.76 -20.55 32.60
CA ARG A 143 2.02 -20.60 31.86
C ARG A 143 2.62 -19.19 31.72
N ARG A 144 3.89 -19.06 32.10
CA ARG A 144 4.64 -17.79 32.06
C ARG A 144 5.68 -17.69 30.94
N LYS A 145 6.10 -18.82 30.36
CA LYS A 145 7.10 -18.86 29.29
C LYS A 145 6.71 -19.87 28.22
N LEU A 146 6.97 -19.53 26.97
CA LEU A 146 6.76 -20.39 25.81
C LEU A 146 7.90 -20.16 24.81
N GLU A 147 8.45 -21.24 24.29
CA GLU A 147 9.35 -21.25 23.14
C GLU A 147 8.90 -22.43 22.28
N THR A 148 8.50 -22.16 21.04
CA THR A 148 7.96 -23.17 20.11
C THR A 148 8.10 -22.71 18.67
N LEU A 149 7.94 -23.62 17.72
CA LEU A 149 7.70 -23.29 16.32
C LEU A 149 6.19 -23.15 16.08
N ILE A 150 5.82 -22.22 15.21
CA ILE A 150 4.48 -22.04 14.66
C ILE A 150 4.57 -21.84 13.15
N LYS A 151 3.52 -22.19 12.42
CA LYS A 151 3.36 -21.87 10.98
C LYS A 151 1.97 -21.31 10.72
N LEU A 152 1.80 -20.65 9.59
CA LEU A 152 0.55 -19.96 9.24
C LEU A 152 -0.69 -20.88 9.27
N GLY A 153 -0.54 -22.14 8.86
CA GLY A 153 -1.62 -23.12 8.84
C GLY A 153 -2.12 -23.56 10.22
N ASP A 154 -1.33 -23.34 11.27
CA ASP A 154 -1.67 -23.76 12.65
C ASP A 154 -2.40 -22.67 13.44
N MET A 155 -2.44 -21.44 12.92
CA MET A 155 -3.05 -20.29 13.61
C MET A 155 -4.57 -20.29 13.36
N ASN A 156 -5.35 -19.84 14.35
CA ASN A 156 -6.79 -19.64 14.16
C ASN A 156 -7.02 -18.49 13.19
N GLU A 157 -6.46 -17.33 13.51
CA GLU A 157 -6.50 -16.12 12.71
C GLU A 157 -5.08 -15.66 12.37
N ALA A 158 -4.90 -15.26 11.12
CA ALA A 158 -3.70 -14.60 10.63
C ALA A 158 -4.14 -13.60 9.56
N VAL A 159 -4.27 -12.33 9.94
CA VAL A 159 -4.95 -11.33 9.12
C VAL A 159 -4.01 -10.17 8.87
N LEU A 160 -3.77 -9.88 7.59
CA LEU A 160 -3.08 -8.67 7.17
C LEU A 160 -4.03 -7.49 7.41
N PHE A 161 -3.57 -6.53 8.20
CA PHE A 161 -4.29 -5.28 8.43
C PHE A 161 -3.35 -4.10 8.21
N ASN A 162 -3.46 -3.52 7.03
CA ASN A 162 -2.62 -2.42 6.61
C ASN A 162 -3.37 -1.11 6.82
N ILE A 163 -2.90 -0.30 7.76
CA ILE A 163 -3.55 0.96 8.12
C ILE A 163 -3.35 2.07 7.09
N ARG A 164 -2.41 1.92 6.14
CA ARG A 164 -2.20 2.86 5.03
C ARG A 164 -1.46 2.20 3.88
N ASN A 165 -2.09 2.14 2.73
CA ASN A 165 -1.59 1.56 1.49
C ASN A 165 -2.18 2.32 0.28
N ALA A 166 -1.75 1.97 -0.93
CA ALA A 166 -2.27 2.51 -2.20
C ALA A 166 -2.37 4.04 -2.20
N TYR A 167 -1.28 4.72 -1.82
CA TYR A 167 -1.20 6.19 -1.81
C TYR A 167 -1.58 6.74 -3.20
N GLN A 168 -2.50 7.70 -3.24
CA GLN A 168 -3.09 8.20 -4.48
C GLN A 168 -2.04 8.88 -5.36
N ASN A 169 -1.24 9.77 -4.79
CA ASN A 169 -0.06 10.32 -5.46
C ASN A 169 1.03 10.52 -4.40
N TYR A 170 2.24 10.86 -4.81
CA TYR A 170 3.39 10.95 -3.95
C TYR A 170 4.38 12.03 -4.39
N ALA A 171 5.43 12.25 -3.60
CA ALA A 171 6.53 13.14 -3.94
C ALA A 171 7.62 12.44 -4.75
N VAL A 172 8.36 13.23 -5.54
CA VAL A 172 9.63 12.85 -6.15
C VAL A 172 10.75 13.35 -5.25
N ALA A 173 11.63 12.46 -4.83
CA ALA A 173 12.68 12.73 -3.85
C ALA A 173 14.00 13.04 -4.55
N VAL A 174 14.57 14.21 -4.25
CA VAL A 174 15.90 14.64 -4.71
C VAL A 174 16.73 15.13 -3.52
N ASN A 175 18.02 15.38 -3.73
CA ASN A 175 18.95 15.73 -2.67
C ASN A 175 19.85 16.90 -3.11
N SER A 176 19.61 18.08 -2.55
CA SER A 176 20.40 19.29 -2.80
C SER A 176 21.77 19.29 -2.11
N GLY A 177 21.95 18.46 -1.08
CA GLY A 177 23.12 18.41 -0.23
C GLY A 177 24.35 17.78 -0.89
N ASP A 178 25.42 17.64 -0.11
CA ASP A 178 26.73 17.16 -0.54
C ASP A 178 27.02 15.68 -0.20
N ARG A 179 26.21 15.08 0.69
CA ARG A 179 26.27 13.67 1.10
C ARG A 179 25.15 12.82 0.50
N ILE A 180 25.38 11.51 0.40
CA ILE A 180 24.34 10.53 0.04
C ILE A 180 23.29 10.47 1.16
N LEU A 181 22.01 10.40 0.79
CA LEU A 181 20.91 10.18 1.72
C LEU A 181 20.34 8.77 1.54
N TYR A 182 20.07 8.13 2.66
CA TYR A 182 19.46 6.80 2.76
C TYR A 182 18.07 6.96 3.34
N THR A 183 17.04 6.74 2.52
CA THR A 183 15.65 7.12 2.84
C THR A 183 14.69 6.00 2.48
N TYR A 184 13.42 6.14 2.89
CA TYR A 184 12.35 5.27 2.39
C TYR A 184 12.08 5.44 0.89
N MET A 185 12.56 6.54 0.29
CA MET A 185 12.58 6.77 -1.15
C MET A 185 13.81 6.11 -1.81
N GLY A 186 14.54 5.26 -1.08
CA GLY A 186 15.79 4.64 -1.52
C GLY A 186 17.00 5.55 -1.34
N VAL A 187 18.08 5.22 -2.05
CA VAL A 187 19.33 6.00 -2.04
C VAL A 187 19.18 7.23 -2.93
N ILE A 188 19.38 8.42 -2.36
CA ILE A 188 19.33 9.71 -3.06
C ILE A 188 20.70 10.36 -3.02
N LYS A 189 21.36 10.42 -4.17
CA LYS A 189 22.72 10.90 -4.37
C LYS A 189 22.79 12.43 -4.28
N PRO A 190 23.91 12.99 -3.78
CA PRO A 190 24.07 14.43 -3.57
C PRO A 190 24.01 15.25 -4.85
N ARG A 191 23.81 16.55 -4.71
CA ARG A 191 23.84 17.56 -5.78
C ARG A 191 22.88 17.24 -6.93
N PHE A 192 21.68 16.80 -6.59
CA PHE A 192 20.61 16.41 -7.50
C PHE A 192 21.00 15.29 -8.48
N ALA A 193 21.87 14.35 -8.09
CA ALA A 193 22.38 13.33 -9.00
C ALA A 193 21.37 12.23 -9.37
N ASN A 194 20.24 12.11 -8.68
CA ASN A 194 19.09 11.29 -9.10
C ASN A 194 17.78 11.80 -8.46
N ALA A 195 16.67 11.32 -9.02
CA ALA A 195 15.32 11.53 -8.51
C ALA A 195 14.59 10.20 -8.33
N ASN A 196 14.19 9.86 -7.11
CA ASN A 196 13.43 8.64 -6.88
C ASN A 196 11.94 8.95 -6.71
N TYR A 197 11.07 8.10 -7.23
CA TYR A 197 9.62 8.31 -7.17
C TYR A 197 8.86 7.01 -6.90
N SER A 198 7.59 7.15 -6.57
CA SER A 198 6.66 6.04 -6.46
C SER A 198 5.25 6.48 -6.84
N THR A 199 4.72 5.87 -7.89
CA THR A 199 3.68 4.83 -7.84
C THR A 199 3.61 4.22 -9.24
N SER A 200 2.68 3.31 -9.51
CA SER A 200 2.47 2.69 -10.82
C SER A 200 1.86 3.64 -11.88
N GLY A 201 1.73 4.94 -11.55
CA GLY A 201 1.19 5.98 -12.45
C GLY A 201 -0.23 5.65 -12.91
N GLN A 202 -0.45 5.63 -14.22
CA GLN A 202 -1.75 5.32 -14.83
C GLN A 202 -2.36 3.97 -14.42
N LEU A 203 -1.59 3.02 -13.89
CA LEU A 203 -2.14 1.76 -13.36
C LEU A 203 -2.60 1.85 -11.90
N SER A 204 -2.27 2.94 -11.19
CA SER A 204 -2.53 3.07 -9.75
C SER A 204 -4.04 3.17 -9.46
N PRO A 205 -4.57 2.40 -8.48
CA PRO A 205 -5.99 2.37 -8.18
C PRO A 205 -6.65 3.74 -7.94
N LEU A 206 -6.13 4.52 -6.99
CA LEU A 206 -6.74 5.79 -6.59
C LEU A 206 -6.51 6.93 -7.61
N LEU A 207 -5.58 6.78 -8.56
CA LEU A 207 -5.43 7.75 -9.66
C LEU A 207 -6.52 7.54 -10.72
N ASN A 208 -7.00 6.31 -10.88
CA ASN A 208 -8.11 5.96 -11.75
C ASN A 208 -9.49 6.24 -11.11
N ASP A 209 -9.52 6.58 -9.82
CA ASP A 209 -10.72 7.03 -9.10
C ASP A 209 -10.38 8.26 -8.23
N PRO A 210 -10.06 9.42 -8.85
CA PRO A 210 -9.45 10.56 -8.20
C PRO A 210 -10.34 11.19 -7.10
N HIS A 211 -11.64 10.95 -7.17
CA HIS A 211 -12.66 11.47 -6.24
C HIS A 211 -13.40 10.35 -5.48
N TYR A 212 -12.85 9.13 -5.47
CA TYR A 212 -13.39 7.97 -4.72
C TYR A 212 -14.87 7.67 -5.03
N LYS A 213 -15.26 7.80 -6.31
CA LYS A 213 -16.63 7.57 -6.77
C LYS A 213 -17.00 6.10 -6.77
N ALA A 214 -16.02 5.22 -6.97
CA ALA A 214 -16.22 3.78 -7.05
C ALA A 214 -15.59 3.03 -5.86
N ILE A 215 -14.46 3.51 -5.35
CA ILE A 215 -13.71 2.89 -4.26
C ILE A 215 -14.21 3.45 -2.92
N GLY A 216 -14.73 2.55 -2.08
CA GLY A 216 -15.29 2.85 -0.77
C GLY A 216 -14.95 1.78 0.27
N ILE A 217 -15.49 1.93 1.48
CA ILE A 217 -15.41 0.92 2.53
C ILE A 217 -16.16 -0.33 2.06
N GLY A 218 -15.54 -1.51 2.16
CA GLY A 218 -16.11 -2.77 1.69
C GLY A 218 -15.87 -3.09 0.22
N THR A 219 -15.17 -2.23 -0.54
CA THR A 219 -14.71 -2.58 -1.89
C THR A 219 -13.81 -3.80 -1.83
N ARG A 220 -14.19 -4.87 -2.54
CA ARG A 220 -13.43 -6.12 -2.65
C ARG A 220 -12.24 -5.92 -3.59
N ILE A 221 -11.07 -6.37 -3.17
CA ILE A 221 -9.79 -6.12 -3.87
C ILE A 221 -8.96 -7.40 -4.00
N PHE A 222 -8.03 -7.38 -4.95
CA PHE A 222 -6.86 -8.24 -4.91
C PHE A 222 -5.91 -7.71 -3.83
N LEU A 223 -5.50 -8.53 -2.88
CA LEU A 223 -4.57 -8.17 -1.81
C LEU A 223 -3.60 -9.32 -1.57
N GLY A 224 -2.30 -9.10 -1.83
CA GLY A 224 -1.25 -10.07 -1.54
C GLY A 224 -1.42 -11.42 -2.26
N GLY A 225 -2.12 -11.48 -3.40
CA GLY A 225 -2.42 -12.74 -4.10
C GLY A 225 -3.70 -13.44 -3.67
N GLY A 226 -4.38 -12.95 -2.63
CA GLY A 226 -5.69 -13.41 -2.19
C GLY A 226 -6.77 -12.33 -2.38
N VAL A 227 -7.91 -12.54 -1.72
CA VAL A 227 -8.98 -11.55 -1.64
C VAL A 227 -8.84 -10.73 -0.37
N GLY A 228 -8.97 -9.42 -0.51
CA GLY A 228 -9.06 -8.49 0.61
C GLY A 228 -10.18 -7.48 0.40
N TYR A 229 -10.28 -6.54 1.33
CA TYR A 229 -11.27 -5.47 1.31
C TYR A 229 -10.65 -4.15 1.75
N VAL A 230 -11.17 -3.04 1.22
CA VAL A 230 -10.95 -1.72 1.80
C VAL A 230 -11.69 -1.67 3.13
N ALA A 231 -10.93 -1.58 4.22
CA ALA A 231 -11.47 -1.56 5.58
C ALA A 231 -11.91 -0.14 6.00
N TRP A 232 -11.17 0.88 5.54
CA TRP A 232 -11.37 2.28 5.91
C TRP A 232 -10.56 3.21 4.99
N GLN A 233 -10.68 4.54 5.14
CA GLN A 233 -9.62 5.43 4.66
C GLN A 233 -8.32 5.15 5.42
N GLY A 234 -7.19 5.17 4.71
CA GLY A 234 -5.89 4.95 5.33
C GLY A 234 -5.51 6.09 6.26
N THR A 235 -4.53 5.85 7.14
CA THR A 235 -3.86 6.96 7.82
C THR A 235 -3.23 7.90 6.79
N GLN A 236 -3.13 9.18 7.13
CA GLN A 236 -2.68 10.23 6.20
C GLN A 236 -3.55 10.42 4.95
N HIS A 237 -4.77 9.90 4.92
CA HIS A 237 -5.72 10.19 3.86
C HIS A 237 -6.03 11.70 3.83
N ASN A 238 -5.60 12.37 2.76
CA ASN A 238 -5.77 13.82 2.61
C ASN A 238 -6.35 14.14 1.22
N PRO A 239 -7.69 14.23 1.08
CA PRO A 239 -8.33 14.42 -0.21
C PRO A 239 -8.24 15.87 -0.70
N ASN A 240 -8.03 16.83 0.22
CA ASN A 240 -8.07 18.26 -0.03
C ASN A 240 -6.67 18.84 -0.35
N VAL A 241 -6.09 18.36 -1.44
CA VAL A 241 -4.81 18.86 -1.97
C VAL A 241 -4.99 19.51 -3.34
N PRO A 242 -4.02 20.32 -3.83
CA PRO A 242 -4.07 20.84 -5.19
C PRO A 242 -4.25 19.73 -6.22
N ARG A 243 -5.16 19.95 -7.17
CA ARG A 243 -5.53 19.01 -8.24
C ARG A 243 -5.41 19.70 -9.60
N SER A 244 -5.13 18.94 -10.65
CA SER A 244 -5.21 19.40 -12.04
C SER A 244 -6.68 19.52 -12.49
N GLU A 245 -6.89 20.11 -13.67
CA GLU A 245 -8.24 20.33 -14.24
C GLU A 245 -9.03 19.03 -14.41
N ASN A 246 -8.35 17.90 -14.63
CA ASN A 246 -8.96 16.57 -14.72
C ASN A 246 -9.18 15.89 -13.34
N GLY A 247 -8.97 16.61 -12.23
CA GLY A 247 -9.23 16.15 -10.87
C GLY A 247 -8.10 15.34 -10.22
N VAL A 248 -7.04 15.01 -10.96
CA VAL A 248 -5.90 14.23 -10.44
C VAL A 248 -5.13 15.05 -9.40
N PRO A 249 -4.82 14.52 -8.21
CA PRO A 249 -4.07 15.26 -7.20
C PRO A 249 -2.62 15.46 -7.64
N LYS A 250 -2.08 16.64 -7.35
CA LYS A 250 -0.69 17.03 -7.65
C LYS A 250 0.25 16.86 -6.45
N ARG A 251 -0.25 16.35 -5.32
CA ARG A 251 0.48 16.15 -4.06
C ARG A 251 0.07 14.80 -3.46
N ALA A 252 0.78 14.38 -2.40
CA ALA A 252 0.37 13.23 -1.60
C ALA A 252 -1.07 13.42 -1.08
N ALA A 253 -1.97 12.49 -1.44
CA ALA A 253 -3.41 12.66 -1.28
C ALA A 253 -4.08 11.48 -0.54
N GLY A 254 -5.14 10.89 -1.10
CA GLY A 254 -5.85 9.78 -0.48
C GLY A 254 -5.00 8.53 -0.26
N THR A 255 -5.39 7.74 0.73
CA THR A 255 -4.81 6.42 1.05
C THR A 255 -5.92 5.44 1.45
N LEU A 256 -5.63 4.14 1.37
CA LEU A 256 -6.54 3.06 1.75
C LEU A 256 -6.03 2.33 3.00
N ALA A 257 -6.93 2.01 3.94
CA ALA A 257 -6.70 0.94 4.89
C ALA A 257 -7.30 -0.34 4.31
N VAL A 258 -6.55 -1.44 4.34
CA VAL A 258 -6.97 -2.70 3.71
C VAL A 258 -6.80 -3.87 4.67
N ILE A 259 -7.70 -4.84 4.55
CA ILE A 259 -7.73 -6.04 5.38
C ILE A 259 -7.86 -7.29 4.50
N GLY A 260 -7.17 -8.37 4.86
CA GLY A 260 -7.32 -9.66 4.17
C GLY A 260 -6.68 -10.81 4.93
N ASP A 261 -7.12 -12.02 4.62
CA ASP A 261 -6.65 -13.25 5.25
C ASP A 261 -5.29 -13.69 4.66
N LEU A 262 -4.25 -13.74 5.50
CA LEU A 262 -2.90 -14.14 5.08
C LEU A 262 -2.87 -15.57 4.52
N LYS A 263 -3.79 -16.45 4.95
CA LYS A 263 -3.85 -17.85 4.51
C LYS A 263 -4.16 -17.99 3.01
N GLN A 264 -4.74 -16.94 2.40
CA GLN A 264 -5.04 -16.90 0.96
C GLN A 264 -3.92 -16.23 0.15
N MET A 265 -3.00 -15.54 0.81
CA MET A 265 -1.97 -14.73 0.18
C MET A 265 -0.80 -15.59 -0.30
N LYS A 266 0.07 -15.00 -1.13
CA LYS A 266 1.22 -15.67 -1.72
C LYS A 266 2.49 -14.84 -1.53
N PRO A 267 3.64 -15.47 -1.28
CA PRO A 267 4.87 -14.76 -0.92
C PRO A 267 5.37 -13.86 -2.05
N GLN A 268 5.12 -14.20 -3.33
CA GLN A 268 5.49 -13.31 -4.45
C GLN A 268 4.75 -11.97 -4.48
N TRP A 269 3.70 -11.81 -3.67
CA TRP A 269 2.89 -10.58 -3.57
C TRP A 269 3.00 -9.89 -2.20
N LEU A 270 3.71 -10.50 -1.26
CA LEU A 270 4.01 -10.01 0.08
C LEU A 270 5.48 -10.31 0.40
N VAL A 271 6.35 -9.37 0.03
CA VAL A 271 7.80 -9.57 0.06
C VAL A 271 8.43 -8.69 1.13
N GLY A 272 9.09 -9.27 2.12
CA GLY A 272 9.92 -8.55 3.08
C GLY A 272 11.00 -7.77 2.32
N THR A 273 11.20 -6.50 2.68
CA THR A 273 12.11 -5.62 1.95
C THR A 273 12.95 -4.80 2.91
N SER A 274 14.23 -4.66 2.60
CA SER A 274 15.18 -3.86 3.37
C SER A 274 15.59 -2.60 2.60
N PHE A 275 15.57 -1.47 3.28
CA PHE A 275 16.09 -0.20 2.78
C PHE A 275 17.34 0.15 3.55
N LEU A 276 18.49 0.10 2.85
CA LEU A 276 19.79 0.48 3.37
C LEU A 276 19.70 1.86 4.02
N GLY A 277 20.13 1.96 5.28
CA GLY A 277 20.16 3.16 6.10
C GLY A 277 18.80 3.67 6.60
N TYR A 278 17.67 3.06 6.20
CA TYR A 278 16.32 3.48 6.59
C TYR A 278 15.58 2.47 7.48
N GLY A 279 15.47 1.20 7.08
CA GLY A 279 14.70 0.22 7.82
C GLY A 279 14.19 -0.97 6.99
N CYS A 280 13.56 -1.93 7.66
CA CYS A 280 12.79 -2.98 7.00
C CYS A 280 11.34 -2.52 6.73
N THR A 281 10.70 -3.16 5.77
CA THR A 281 9.31 -2.95 5.35
C THR A 281 8.78 -4.20 4.66
N ILE A 282 7.58 -4.13 4.10
CA ILE A 282 7.01 -5.16 3.23
C ILE A 282 6.52 -4.52 1.93
N THR A 283 6.78 -5.17 0.81
CA THR A 283 6.26 -4.82 -0.51
C THR A 283 4.97 -5.58 -0.76
N VAL A 284 3.89 -4.85 -1.05
CA VAL A 284 2.52 -5.40 -1.08
C VAL A 284 1.90 -5.21 -2.45
N GLY A 285 1.32 -6.28 -2.99
CA GLY A 285 0.50 -6.25 -4.19
C GLY A 285 -0.96 -5.90 -3.90
N ILE A 286 -1.47 -4.84 -4.53
CA ILE A 286 -2.88 -4.43 -4.44
C ILE A 286 -3.43 -4.22 -5.85
N GLY A 287 -4.61 -4.78 -6.12
CA GLY A 287 -5.37 -4.52 -7.33
C GLY A 287 -6.82 -4.19 -7.01
N VAL A 288 -7.36 -3.15 -7.65
CA VAL A 288 -8.74 -2.73 -7.41
C VAL A 288 -9.52 -2.76 -8.72
N PRO A 289 -10.67 -3.43 -8.78
CA PRO A 289 -11.56 -3.36 -9.92
C PRO A 289 -12.45 -2.12 -9.80
N ILE A 290 -12.40 -1.25 -10.80
CA ILE A 290 -13.23 -0.05 -10.89
C ILE A 290 -14.42 -0.37 -11.81
N PRO A 291 -15.65 -0.52 -11.28
CA PRO A 291 -16.83 -0.68 -12.12
C PRO A 291 -17.11 0.61 -12.90
N ILE A 292 -17.37 0.46 -14.20
CA ILE A 292 -17.71 1.59 -15.06
C ILE A 292 -19.22 1.83 -14.98
N LEU A 293 -19.63 2.68 -14.04
CA LEU A 293 -21.04 3.00 -13.80
C LEU A 293 -21.52 4.22 -14.62
N SER A 294 -20.58 5.08 -15.04
CA SER A 294 -20.85 6.33 -15.76
C SER A 294 -19.72 6.70 -16.73
N GLU A 295 -20.00 7.64 -17.65
CA GLU A 295 -18.99 8.25 -18.52
C GLU A 295 -17.91 9.00 -17.73
N GLU A 296 -18.29 9.57 -16.58
CA GLU A 296 -17.40 10.27 -15.67
C GLU A 296 -16.35 9.31 -15.07
N ILE A 297 -16.77 8.15 -14.56
CA ILE A 297 -15.85 7.14 -14.03
C ILE A 297 -14.92 6.63 -15.14
N LEU A 298 -15.45 6.39 -16.35
CA LEU A 298 -14.59 5.97 -17.46
C LEU A 298 -13.53 7.02 -17.79
N ARG A 299 -13.90 8.31 -17.81
CA ARG A 299 -12.96 9.41 -18.05
C ARG A 299 -11.82 9.40 -17.03
N TYR A 300 -12.11 9.15 -15.75
CA TYR A 300 -11.09 9.04 -14.72
C TYR A 300 -10.15 7.86 -14.93
N THR A 301 -10.70 6.71 -15.35
CA THR A 301 -9.88 5.52 -15.63
C THR A 301 -9.00 5.65 -16.87
N ALA A 302 -9.24 6.66 -17.71
CA ALA A 302 -8.45 6.93 -18.91
C ALA A 302 -7.29 7.92 -18.67
N VAL A 303 -6.95 8.20 -17.40
CA VAL A 303 -5.80 9.04 -17.03
C VAL A 303 -4.50 8.46 -17.57
N THR A 304 -3.64 9.30 -18.15
CA THR A 304 -2.34 8.87 -18.66
C THR A 304 -1.20 9.34 -17.76
N ASP A 305 -0.03 8.72 -17.87
CA ASP A 305 1.15 9.17 -17.11
C ASP A 305 1.56 10.63 -17.41
N ALA A 306 1.20 11.17 -18.57
CA ALA A 306 1.43 12.58 -18.91
C ALA A 306 0.51 13.53 -18.13
N ASP A 307 -0.65 13.04 -17.69
CA ASP A 307 -1.66 13.83 -16.98
C ASP A 307 -1.44 13.85 -15.45
N ILE A 308 -0.56 12.98 -14.95
CA ILE A 308 -0.29 12.81 -13.53
C ILE A 308 0.99 13.56 -13.20
N TYR A 309 0.90 14.57 -12.33
CA TYR A 309 2.04 15.37 -11.89
C TYR A 309 2.40 15.09 -10.43
N ALA A 310 3.70 15.02 -10.14
CA ALA A 310 4.23 14.88 -8.78
C ALA A 310 5.17 16.06 -8.44
N PRO A 311 5.18 16.51 -7.16
CA PRO A 311 6.09 17.55 -6.73
C PRO A 311 7.49 16.98 -6.52
N VAL A 312 8.51 17.71 -6.98
CA VAL A 312 9.92 17.44 -6.67
C VAL A 312 10.26 18.12 -5.36
N ILE A 313 10.67 17.34 -4.35
CA ILE A 313 10.93 17.78 -2.98
C ILE A 313 12.39 17.49 -2.62
N ASP A 314 13.07 18.45 -2.01
CA ASP A 314 14.41 18.23 -1.46
C ASP A 314 14.36 17.44 -0.14
N TYR A 315 15.04 16.30 -0.10
CA TYR A 315 15.17 15.44 1.07
C TYR A 315 16.37 15.79 1.95
N ALA A 316 17.27 16.66 1.48
CA ALA A 316 18.41 17.11 2.29
C ALA A 316 17.97 18.10 3.38
N THR A 317 17.03 18.99 3.06
CA THR A 317 16.62 20.09 3.93
C THR A 317 15.12 20.13 4.17
N ALA A 318 14.33 20.31 3.11
CA ALA A 318 12.91 20.62 3.23
C ALA A 318 12.08 19.49 3.85
N TYR A 319 12.22 18.26 3.32
CA TYR A 319 11.46 17.10 3.81
C TYR A 319 11.68 16.82 5.31
N PRO A 320 12.91 16.64 5.83
CA PRO A 320 13.11 16.31 7.25
C PRO A 320 12.69 17.44 8.20
N GLN A 321 12.73 18.70 7.75
CA GLN A 321 12.35 19.86 8.56
C GLN A 321 10.87 20.26 8.41
N ARG A 322 10.10 19.52 7.60
CA ARG A 322 8.69 19.84 7.27
C ARG A 322 8.53 21.24 6.66
N LEU A 323 9.53 21.73 5.92
CA LEU A 323 9.42 23.01 5.24
C LEU A 323 8.57 22.87 3.97
N PRO A 324 7.76 23.89 3.64
CA PRO A 324 7.10 23.94 2.34
C PRO A 324 8.15 24.15 1.25
N ASP A 325 8.40 23.14 0.44
CA ASP A 325 9.27 23.25 -0.73
C ASP A 325 8.71 22.43 -1.88
N VAL A 326 8.65 23.01 -3.07
CA VAL A 326 8.34 22.31 -4.32
C VAL A 326 9.26 22.91 -5.37
N LEU A 327 10.35 22.20 -5.65
CA LEU A 327 11.39 22.65 -6.58
C LEU A 327 10.90 22.68 -8.02
N ALA A 328 10.03 21.73 -8.36
CA ALA A 328 9.40 21.58 -9.68
C ALA A 328 8.17 20.67 -9.56
N GLU A 329 7.37 20.62 -10.63
CA GLU A 329 6.37 19.59 -10.84
C GLU A 329 6.73 18.84 -12.12
N VAL A 330 6.74 17.52 -12.07
CA VAL A 330 7.10 16.65 -13.20
C VAL A 330 6.01 15.62 -13.41
N SER A 331 5.77 15.26 -14.67
CA SER A 331 4.80 14.23 -15.02
C SER A 331 5.33 12.81 -14.77
N TYR A 332 4.44 11.85 -14.53
CA TYR A 332 4.84 10.44 -14.50
C TYR A 332 5.35 9.95 -15.86
N GLY A 333 4.93 10.59 -16.96
CA GLY A 333 5.46 10.34 -18.29
C GLY A 333 6.96 10.64 -18.38
N GLU A 334 7.38 11.80 -17.85
CA GLU A 334 8.80 12.15 -17.76
C GLU A 334 9.54 11.21 -16.80
N LEU A 335 8.99 10.94 -15.61
CA LEU A 335 9.60 10.02 -14.64
C LEU A 335 9.77 8.59 -15.19
N LYS A 336 8.86 8.11 -16.04
CA LYS A 336 8.97 6.80 -16.68
C LYS A 336 9.92 6.79 -17.88
N SER A 337 10.23 7.96 -18.45
CA SER A 337 11.26 8.08 -19.50
C SER A 337 12.67 7.77 -19.00
N GLY A 338 12.87 7.73 -17.67
CA GLY A 338 14.15 7.46 -17.03
C GLY A 338 14.94 8.73 -16.70
N LYS A 339 14.44 9.92 -17.04
CA LYS A 339 15.10 11.20 -16.74
C LYS A 339 14.12 12.37 -16.64
N ILE A 340 14.48 13.37 -15.84
CA ILE A 340 13.78 14.66 -15.74
C ILE A 340 14.77 15.83 -15.83
N LYS A 341 14.28 17.02 -16.15
CA LYS A 341 15.08 18.26 -16.11
C LYS A 341 14.81 19.01 -14.80
N LEU A 342 15.86 19.23 -14.01
CA LEU A 342 15.81 19.99 -12.76
C LEU A 342 16.92 21.03 -12.76
N GLN A 343 16.59 22.31 -12.52
CA GLN A 343 17.55 23.42 -12.53
C GLN A 343 18.45 23.46 -13.78
N GLY A 344 17.86 23.18 -14.95
CA GLY A 344 18.59 23.17 -16.23
C GLY A 344 19.40 21.90 -16.50
N LYS A 345 19.52 20.96 -15.55
CA LYS A 345 20.26 19.71 -15.70
C LYS A 345 19.34 18.51 -15.89
N GLU A 346 19.74 17.57 -16.73
CA GLU A 346 19.06 16.27 -16.81
C GLU A 346 19.57 15.34 -15.70
N ILE A 347 18.64 14.72 -14.98
CA ILE A 347 18.95 13.82 -13.86
C ILE A 347 18.19 12.50 -14.04
N PRO A 348 18.81 11.34 -13.75
CA PRO A 348 18.16 10.05 -13.90
C PRO A 348 17.08 9.86 -12.84
N THR A 349 16.05 9.10 -13.20
CA THR A 349 14.93 8.77 -12.32
C THR A 349 14.85 7.28 -12.02
N ALA A 350 14.37 6.91 -10.84
CA ALA A 350 14.15 5.52 -10.46
C ALA A 350 12.82 5.35 -9.70
N SER A 351 12.03 4.34 -10.08
CA SER A 351 10.80 3.99 -9.38
C SER A 351 11.07 2.99 -8.25
N LEU A 352 10.44 3.20 -7.11
CA LEU A 352 10.38 2.20 -6.02
C LEU A 352 9.25 1.18 -6.20
N SER A 353 8.31 1.45 -7.10
CA SER A 353 7.21 0.54 -7.42
C SER A 353 7.49 -0.21 -8.72
N SER A 354 7.10 -1.49 -8.79
CA SER A 354 7.28 -2.28 -10.00
C SER A 354 6.04 -2.15 -10.89
N TYR A 355 6.20 -1.44 -12.01
CA TYR A 355 5.14 -1.32 -13.02
C TYR A 355 4.78 -2.67 -13.65
N HIS A 356 5.80 -3.51 -13.91
CA HIS A 356 5.58 -4.87 -14.44
C HIS A 356 4.71 -5.71 -13.50
N LYS A 357 5.01 -5.71 -12.19
CA LYS A 357 4.21 -6.42 -11.19
C LYS A 357 2.81 -5.81 -11.03
N ALA A 358 2.68 -4.48 -11.10
CA ALA A 358 1.38 -3.82 -11.10
C ALA A 358 0.50 -4.26 -12.28
N LEU A 359 1.08 -4.39 -13.47
CA LEU A 359 0.38 -4.89 -14.66
C LEU A 359 0.03 -6.39 -14.54
N GLU A 360 0.91 -7.20 -13.96
CA GLU A 360 0.64 -8.61 -13.65
C GLU A 360 -0.54 -8.76 -12.69
N ILE A 361 -0.63 -7.90 -11.65
CA ILE A 361 -1.77 -7.85 -10.72
C ILE A 361 -3.06 -7.47 -11.46
N ALA A 362 -3.05 -6.39 -12.25
CA ALA A 362 -4.23 -5.94 -13.00
C ALA A 362 -4.75 -7.05 -13.94
N ASN A 363 -3.85 -7.74 -14.63
CA ASN A 363 -4.21 -8.87 -15.50
C ASN A 363 -4.71 -10.09 -14.72
N THR A 364 -4.12 -10.38 -13.56
CA THR A 364 -4.59 -11.48 -12.68
C THR A 364 -6.01 -11.22 -12.22
N LEU A 365 -6.28 -10.01 -11.71
CA LEU A 365 -7.61 -9.59 -11.28
C LEU A 365 -8.61 -9.60 -12.44
N LYS A 366 -8.22 -9.10 -13.62
CA LYS A 366 -9.00 -9.21 -14.86
C LYS A 366 -9.35 -10.65 -15.17
N GLY A 367 -8.39 -11.57 -15.04
CA GLY A 367 -8.59 -13.00 -15.23
C GLY A 367 -9.63 -13.59 -14.27
N TRP A 368 -9.54 -13.31 -12.97
CA TRP A 368 -10.50 -13.78 -11.97
C TRP A 368 -11.92 -13.29 -12.25
N ILE A 369 -12.06 -12.02 -12.64
CA ILE A 369 -13.37 -11.43 -12.96
C ILE A 369 -13.94 -12.08 -14.23
N LYS A 370 -13.15 -12.23 -15.30
CA LYS A 370 -13.64 -12.86 -16.54
C LYS A 370 -14.05 -14.32 -16.35
N LYS A 371 -13.44 -15.04 -15.39
CA LYS A 371 -13.80 -16.42 -15.03
C LYS A 371 -15.00 -16.52 -14.08
N GLY A 372 -15.50 -15.41 -13.55
CA GLY A 372 -16.56 -15.41 -12.53
C GLY A 372 -16.10 -15.80 -11.13
N GLU A 373 -14.79 -15.95 -10.89
CA GLU A 373 -14.20 -16.27 -9.59
C GLU A 373 -14.18 -15.04 -8.65
N PHE A 374 -14.31 -13.84 -9.23
CA PHE A 374 -14.32 -12.58 -8.51
C PHE A 374 -15.51 -11.71 -8.94
N LEU A 375 -16.45 -11.52 -8.02
CA LEU A 375 -17.55 -10.57 -8.14
C LEU A 375 -17.22 -9.27 -7.42
N LEU A 376 -17.77 -8.17 -7.92
CA LEU A 376 -17.64 -6.84 -7.37
C LEU A 376 -18.57 -6.65 -6.16
N THR A 377 -18.23 -5.71 -5.28
CA THR A 377 -19.06 -5.32 -4.14
C THR A 377 -19.41 -3.84 -4.25
N ASP A 378 -20.64 -3.50 -3.88
CA ASP A 378 -21.00 -2.12 -3.59
C ASP A 378 -20.25 -1.64 -2.34
N PRO A 379 -19.71 -0.41 -2.34
CA PRO A 379 -19.15 0.15 -1.14
C PRO A 379 -20.26 0.35 -0.10
N VAL A 380 -20.01 -0.10 1.12
CA VAL A 380 -20.91 0.08 2.28
C VAL A 380 -20.98 1.54 2.70
N ALA A 381 -19.88 2.28 2.52
CA ALA A 381 -19.80 3.72 2.70
C ALA A 381 -18.73 4.33 1.78
N PRO A 382 -18.90 5.59 1.33
CA PRO A 382 -17.89 6.28 0.55
C PRO A 382 -16.66 6.60 1.40
N LEU A 383 -15.50 6.75 0.75
CA LEU A 383 -14.34 7.37 1.39
C LEU A 383 -14.54 8.90 1.47
N PRO A 384 -13.98 9.59 2.48
CA PRO A 384 -14.06 11.04 2.57
C PRO A 384 -13.46 11.75 1.34
N GLY A 385 -14.25 12.51 0.60
CA GLY A 385 -13.79 13.32 -0.54
C GLY A 385 -13.29 14.71 -0.15
N VAL A 386 -13.11 15.59 -1.14
CA VAL A 386 -12.64 16.97 -0.95
C VAL A 386 -13.61 17.75 -0.05
N GLU A 387 -14.90 17.49 -0.19
CA GLU A 387 -16.01 18.05 0.57
C GLU A 387 -15.98 17.71 2.06
N SER A 388 -15.23 16.68 2.47
CA SER A 388 -15.10 16.30 3.88
C SER A 388 -14.30 17.30 4.72
N GLY A 389 -13.59 18.24 4.09
CA GLY A 389 -12.83 19.27 4.79
C GLY A 389 -11.67 18.75 5.64
N ILE A 390 -11.25 17.48 5.44
CA ILE A 390 -10.11 16.89 6.14
C ILE A 390 -8.86 17.74 5.90
N LYS A 391 -8.18 18.08 6.99
CA LYS A 391 -6.88 18.77 6.98
C LYS A 391 -5.89 17.96 7.76
N PHE A 392 -4.70 17.80 7.20
CA PHE A 392 -3.60 17.15 7.88
C PHE A 392 -3.08 18.05 9.01
N LYS A 393 -2.90 17.49 10.21
CA LYS A 393 -2.42 18.22 11.38
C LYS A 393 -1.03 17.72 11.74
N ALA A 394 -0.08 18.65 11.86
CA ALA A 394 1.22 18.34 12.42
C ALA A 394 1.10 18.12 13.94
N LEU A 395 2.04 17.36 14.49
CA LEU A 395 2.24 17.35 15.94
C LEU A 395 2.83 18.70 16.37
N GLU A 396 2.08 19.42 17.21
CA GLU A 396 2.54 20.62 17.92
C GLU A 396 3.13 20.18 19.26
N GLU A 397 4.45 20.32 19.40
CA GLU A 397 5.16 19.92 20.60
C GLU A 397 4.88 20.91 21.72
N ARG A 398 4.44 20.39 22.87
CA ARG A 398 4.19 21.17 24.08
C ARG A 398 5.13 20.70 25.17
N ALA A 399 5.64 21.63 25.97
CA ALA A 399 6.46 21.29 27.13
C ALA A 399 5.64 20.42 28.11
N ILE A 400 6.27 19.38 28.64
CA ILE A 400 5.74 18.64 29.78
C ILE A 400 6.12 19.47 31.00
N LEU A 401 5.14 20.15 31.60
CA LEU A 401 5.31 20.80 32.89
C LEU A 401 5.16 19.73 33.96
N GLU A 402 6.19 19.58 34.79
CA GLU A 402 6.19 18.67 35.96
C GLU A 402 5.30 19.18 37.09
#